data_AF-A0A955ZPY0-F1
#
_entry.id   AF-A0A955ZPY0-F1
#
_cell.length_a   1.000
_cell.length_b   1.000
_cell.length_c   1.000
_cell.angle_alpha   90.00
_cell.angle_beta   90.00
_cell.angle_gamma   90.00
#
_symmetry.space_group_name_H-M   'P 1'
#
loop_
_entity.id
_entity.type
_entity.pdbx_description
1 polymer ?
#
loop_
_entity_poly.entity_id
_entity_poly.type
_entity_poly.pdbx_seq_one_letter_code
_entity_poly.pdbx_strand_id
1 'polypeptide(L)'
;MGVSRPLAALAASFVYSFLVFHAAGCGTDAVGVDECRDIEEARCEAAQFCGIVDDVDQCKRFYRDQCLHGLAKGEQPGAPQVKSCVSSIQAAGSCAKNGVTELSSCDPKPSDKTALTKVCDVVLNPEKIAECEFLAVPVEVPDAAPDTSTPKDSGSEAATDGATE
;
A
#
# COMPACT_ATOMS: atom_id res chain seq x y z
N MET A 1 -4.77 -62.05 16.02
CA MET A 1 -4.52 -61.79 14.59
C MET A 1 -4.38 -60.27 14.48
N GLY A 2 -3.20 -59.65 14.65
CA GLY A 2 -2.05 -59.66 13.75
C GLY A 2 -2.41 -58.80 12.52
N VAL A 3 -1.77 -57.66 12.22
CA VAL A 3 -0.33 -57.43 12.07
C VAL A 3 -0.02 -55.91 12.12
N SER A 4 1.00 -55.52 12.89
CA SER A 4 1.69 -54.21 12.82
C SER A 4 2.91 -54.32 11.90
N ARG A 5 3.18 -53.34 11.03
CA ARG A 5 4.38 -53.22 10.17
C ARG A 5 4.61 -51.74 9.72
N PRO A 6 5.83 -51.31 9.32
CA PRO A 6 6.81 -50.68 10.21
C PRO A 6 7.31 -49.29 9.73
N LEU A 7 7.96 -48.56 10.64
CA LEU A 7 8.86 -47.43 10.36
C LEU A 7 10.20 -47.93 9.78
N ALA A 8 10.64 -47.38 8.65
CA ALA A 8 12.06 -47.22 8.23
C ALA A 8 12.09 -46.44 6.89
N ALA A 9 12.49 -45.16 6.87
CA ALA A 9 13.86 -44.69 6.71
C ALA A 9 14.40 -44.82 5.28
N LEU A 10 14.30 -43.75 4.47
CA LEU A 10 15.19 -43.50 3.34
C LEU A 10 15.32 -41.99 3.04
N ALA A 11 16.56 -41.59 2.80
CA ALA A 11 17.04 -40.44 2.03
C ALA A 11 17.05 -39.03 2.68
N ALA A 12 17.97 -38.86 3.62
CA ALA A 12 18.69 -37.62 3.82
C ALA A 12 19.62 -37.35 2.63
N SER A 13 19.43 -36.26 1.86
CA SER A 13 20.45 -35.61 0.99
C SER A 13 19.93 -34.41 0.17
N PHE A 14 19.16 -33.48 0.77
CA PHE A 14 18.84 -32.19 0.11
C PHE A 14 18.75 -31.00 1.09
N VAL A 15 19.46 -31.06 2.22
CA VAL A 15 19.32 -30.07 3.31
C VAL A 15 20.41 -28.96 3.25
N TYR A 16 21.34 -28.98 2.28
CA TYR A 16 22.55 -28.14 2.38
C TYR A 16 22.85 -27.16 1.24
N SER A 17 21.89 -26.87 0.35
CA SER A 17 22.13 -25.94 -0.78
C SER A 17 21.29 -24.66 -0.79
N PHE A 18 20.39 -24.45 0.18
CA PHE A 18 19.54 -23.24 0.23
C PHE A 18 19.96 -22.18 1.25
N LEU A 19 21.18 -22.24 1.79
CA LEU A 19 21.63 -21.38 2.89
C LEU A 19 22.38 -20.09 2.50
N VAL A 20 22.62 -19.79 1.22
CA VAL A 20 23.60 -18.72 0.86
C VAL A 20 23.06 -17.55 0.01
N PHE A 21 21.78 -17.52 -0.39
CA PHE A 21 21.26 -16.48 -1.31
C PHE A 21 20.19 -15.51 -0.75
N HIS A 22 20.04 -15.35 0.57
CA HIS A 22 18.95 -14.53 1.16
C HIS A 22 19.36 -13.16 1.75
N ALA A 23 20.57 -12.66 1.52
CA ALA A 23 21.05 -11.43 2.18
C ALA A 23 21.10 -10.17 1.28
N ALA A 24 20.60 -10.24 0.04
CA ALA A 24 20.56 -9.08 -0.86
C ALA A 24 19.14 -8.89 -1.39
N GLY A 25 18.33 -8.10 -0.69
CA GLY A 25 17.04 -7.64 -1.22
C GLY A 25 15.92 -7.68 -0.18
N CYS A 26 15.75 -6.55 0.52
CA CYS A 26 14.52 -6.01 1.12
C CYS A 26 14.99 -4.82 1.98
N GLY A 27 15.12 -3.64 1.37
CA GLY A 27 15.50 -2.43 2.09
C GLY A 27 14.47 -2.16 3.18
N THR A 28 14.91 -2.08 4.43
CA THR A 28 14.06 -1.89 5.62
C THR A 28 13.69 -0.42 5.86
N ASP A 29 13.97 0.45 4.91
CA ASP A 29 13.83 1.91 5.07
C ASP A 29 12.40 2.39 4.80
N ALA A 30 11.41 1.51 4.98
CA ALA A 30 10.01 1.89 4.90
C ALA A 30 9.68 2.81 6.08
N VAL A 31 9.32 4.05 5.76
CA VAL A 31 8.95 5.07 6.74
C VAL A 31 7.43 5.16 6.80
N GLY A 32 6.87 5.28 8.00
CA GLY A 32 5.44 5.53 8.16
C GLY A 32 4.54 4.29 7.98
N VAL A 33 5.05 3.08 8.21
CA VAL A 33 4.29 1.82 8.01
C VAL A 33 3.04 1.77 8.89
N ASP A 34 3.18 2.13 10.17
CA ASP A 34 2.06 2.09 11.11
C ASP A 34 1.09 3.25 10.85
N GLU A 35 1.59 4.43 10.50
CA GLU A 35 0.80 5.58 10.08
C GLU A 35 -0.03 5.26 8.81
N CYS A 36 0.56 4.57 7.84
CA CYS A 36 -0.16 4.06 6.67
C CYS A 36 -1.30 3.13 7.06
N ARG A 37 -1.05 2.20 7.99
CA ARG A 37 -2.07 1.25 8.47
C ARG A 37 -3.22 1.96 9.16
N ASP A 38 -2.94 2.92 10.04
CA ASP A 38 -3.96 3.71 10.73
C ASP A 38 -4.88 4.46 9.74
N ILE A 39 -4.27 5.05 8.70
CA ILE A 39 -5.00 5.78 7.66
C ILE A 39 -5.85 4.82 6.81
N GLU A 40 -5.27 3.73 6.32
CA GLU A 40 -6.00 2.78 5.47
C GLU A 40 -7.07 2.00 6.23
N GLU A 41 -6.87 1.73 7.52
CA GLU A 41 -7.91 1.18 8.39
C GLU A 41 -9.12 2.13 8.45
N ALA A 42 -8.88 3.42 8.70
CA ALA A 42 -9.94 4.43 8.71
C ALA A 42 -10.65 4.55 7.35
N ARG A 43 -9.89 4.48 6.23
CA ARG A 43 -10.46 4.51 4.88
C ARG A 43 -11.33 3.28 4.62
N CYS A 44 -10.86 2.08 4.95
CA CYS A 44 -11.64 0.85 4.77
C CYS A 44 -12.96 0.89 5.55
N GLU A 45 -12.93 1.36 6.81
CA GLU A 45 -14.14 1.49 7.62
C GLU A 45 -15.12 2.54 7.09
N ALA A 46 -14.62 3.68 6.61
CA ALA A 46 -15.44 4.72 6.03
C ALA A 46 -16.01 4.31 4.66
N ALA A 47 -15.23 3.58 3.85
CA ALA A 47 -15.53 3.19 2.49
C ALA A 47 -16.78 2.31 2.37
N GLN A 48 -17.09 1.50 3.39
CA GLN A 48 -18.30 0.68 3.39
C GLN A 48 -19.57 1.53 3.32
N PHE A 49 -19.59 2.69 4.00
CA PHE A 49 -20.75 3.58 4.01
C PHE A 49 -20.90 4.37 2.70
N CYS A 50 -19.85 4.39 1.89
CA CYS A 50 -19.84 4.96 0.56
C CYS A 50 -20.12 3.93 -0.54
N GLY A 51 -20.34 2.65 -0.19
CA GLY A 51 -20.54 1.58 -1.18
C GLY A 51 -19.30 1.29 -2.04
N ILE A 52 -18.10 1.63 -1.54
CA ILE A 52 -16.83 1.41 -2.24
C ILE A 52 -16.27 0.01 -1.90
N VAL A 53 -16.49 -0.45 -0.67
CA VAL A 53 -15.98 -1.72 -0.14
C VAL A 53 -17.14 -2.50 0.49
N ASP A 54 -17.33 -3.74 0.06
CA ASP A 54 -18.33 -4.65 0.65
C ASP A 54 -17.78 -5.48 1.81
N ASP A 55 -16.47 -5.78 1.81
CA ASP A 55 -15.76 -6.55 2.84
C ASP A 55 -14.62 -5.70 3.45
N VAL A 56 -14.90 -5.09 4.60
CA VAL A 56 -13.95 -4.24 5.33
C VAL A 56 -12.73 -5.02 5.81
N ASP A 57 -12.89 -6.27 6.25
CA ASP A 57 -11.78 -7.08 6.75
C ASP A 57 -10.84 -7.50 5.61
N GLN A 58 -11.38 -7.78 4.42
CA GLN A 58 -10.56 -7.97 3.22
C GLN A 58 -9.78 -6.69 2.86
N CYS A 59 -10.45 -5.52 2.87
CA CYS A 59 -9.79 -4.23 2.63
C CYS A 59 -8.64 -3.98 3.61
N LYS A 60 -8.88 -4.14 4.92
CA LYS A 60 -7.85 -3.97 5.96
C LYS A 60 -6.67 -4.92 5.77
N ARG A 61 -6.92 -6.20 5.46
CA ARG A 61 -5.85 -7.19 5.20
C ARG A 61 -5.01 -6.82 3.98
N PHE A 62 -5.67 -6.39 2.90
CA PHE A 62 -4.97 -5.94 1.69
C PHE A 62 -4.05 -4.76 2.00
N TYR A 63 -4.57 -3.70 2.62
CA TYR A 63 -3.77 -2.51 2.90
C TYR A 63 -2.73 -2.71 4.01
N ARG A 64 -2.96 -3.61 4.98
CA ARG A 64 -1.92 -3.99 5.96
C ARG A 64 -0.64 -4.46 5.27
N ASP A 65 -0.79 -5.19 4.16
CA ASP A 65 0.32 -5.73 3.39
C ASP A 65 0.88 -4.67 2.41
N GLN A 66 0.04 -3.84 1.79
CA GLN A 66 0.50 -2.71 0.95
C GLN A 66 1.30 -1.67 1.75
N CYS A 67 0.92 -1.43 3.01
CA CYS A 67 1.60 -0.49 3.89
C CYS A 67 3.00 -0.96 4.32
N LEU A 68 3.44 -2.20 4.00
CA LEU A 68 4.81 -2.64 4.26
C LEU A 68 5.87 -1.85 3.49
N HIS A 69 5.45 -1.11 2.46
CA HIS A 69 6.31 -0.18 1.72
C HIS A 69 6.42 1.21 2.36
N GLY A 70 5.67 1.47 3.44
CA GLY A 70 5.60 2.78 4.07
C GLY A 70 4.72 3.78 3.30
N LEU A 71 4.79 5.04 3.70
CA LEU A 71 4.13 6.14 3.00
C LEU A 71 4.94 6.55 1.77
N ALA A 72 4.25 6.99 0.72
CA ALA A 72 4.89 7.38 -0.54
C ALA A 72 5.87 8.56 -0.39
N LYS A 73 5.64 9.42 0.60
CA LYS A 73 6.58 10.47 0.98
C LYS A 73 7.62 9.86 1.92
N GLY A 74 8.90 9.97 1.58
CA GLY A 74 10.01 9.49 2.44
C GLY A 74 10.13 10.19 3.79
N GLU A 75 9.28 11.18 4.08
CA GLU A 75 9.18 11.87 5.37
C GLU A 75 8.04 11.29 6.20
N GLN A 76 8.34 10.91 7.44
CA GLN A 76 7.32 10.46 8.40
C GLN A 76 6.44 11.65 8.81
N PRO A 77 5.11 11.60 8.61
CA PRO A 77 4.22 12.62 9.15
C PRO A 77 4.25 12.56 10.68
N GLY A 78 4.09 13.71 11.32
CA GLY A 78 4.00 13.75 12.79
C GLY A 78 2.68 13.10 13.27
N ALA A 79 2.71 12.44 14.42
CA ALA A 79 1.52 11.81 15.02
C ALA A 79 0.27 12.74 15.09
N PRO A 80 0.38 14.05 15.41
CA PRO A 80 -0.78 14.94 15.36
C PRO A 80 -1.39 15.08 13.95
N GLN A 81 -0.58 15.07 12.90
CA GLN A 81 -1.02 15.20 11.52
C GLN A 81 -1.76 13.93 11.06
N VAL A 82 -1.19 12.75 11.35
CA VAL A 82 -1.83 11.45 11.08
C VAL A 82 -3.17 11.35 11.78
N LYS A 83 -3.22 11.72 13.06
CA LYS A 83 -4.45 11.72 13.84
C LYS A 83 -5.51 12.65 13.25
N SER A 84 -5.11 13.84 12.78
CA SER A 84 -6.03 14.78 12.13
C SER A 84 -6.58 14.18 10.84
N CYS A 85 -5.73 13.57 10.02
CA CYS A 85 -6.12 12.90 8.78
C CYS A 85 -7.14 11.76 9.04
N VAL A 86 -6.80 10.85 9.95
CA VAL A 86 -7.67 9.74 10.37
C VAL A 86 -9.02 10.25 10.86
N SER A 87 -9.03 11.29 11.71
CA SER A 87 -10.26 11.88 12.22
C SER A 87 -11.14 12.46 11.12
N SER A 88 -10.57 13.12 10.10
CA SER A 88 -11.32 13.66 8.97
C SER A 88 -11.95 12.56 8.12
N ILE A 89 -11.22 11.46 7.89
CA ILE A 89 -11.73 10.28 7.15
C ILE A 89 -12.88 9.63 7.93
N GLN A 90 -12.72 9.43 9.24
CA GLN A 90 -13.76 8.87 10.10
C GLN A 90 -15.01 9.76 10.19
N ALA A 91 -14.83 11.09 10.24
CA ALA A 91 -15.93 12.05 10.19
C ALA A 91 -16.70 11.95 8.86
N ALA A 92 -15.98 11.89 7.73
CA ALA A 92 -16.59 11.67 6.42
C ALA A 92 -17.36 10.33 6.37
N GLY A 93 -16.76 9.23 6.81
CA GLY A 93 -17.43 7.93 6.90
C GLY A 93 -18.70 7.97 7.77
N SER A 94 -18.66 8.69 8.89
CA SER A 94 -19.81 8.88 9.77
C SER A 94 -20.94 9.70 9.11
N CYS A 95 -20.59 10.74 8.36
CA CYS A 95 -21.55 11.50 7.56
C CYS A 95 -22.19 10.65 6.47
N ALA A 96 -21.39 9.86 5.74
CA ALA A 96 -21.90 8.94 4.71
C ALA A 96 -22.84 7.89 5.32
N LYS A 97 -22.49 7.34 6.50
CA LYS A 97 -23.36 6.41 7.26
C LYS A 97 -24.74 7.00 7.57
N ASN A 98 -24.79 8.31 7.81
CA ASN A 98 -26.04 9.03 8.09
C ASN A 98 -26.78 9.50 6.82
N GLY A 99 -26.33 9.08 5.63
CA GLY A 99 -26.93 9.44 4.36
C GLY A 99 -26.60 10.85 3.88
N VAL A 100 -25.62 11.51 4.49
CA VAL A 100 -25.15 12.84 4.05
C VAL A 100 -24.24 12.67 2.84
N THR A 101 -24.62 13.27 1.71
CA THR A 101 -23.84 13.23 0.47
C THR A 101 -22.93 14.45 0.30
N GLU A 102 -23.41 15.62 0.71
CA GLU A 102 -22.71 16.89 0.55
C GLU A 102 -21.77 17.17 1.72
N LEU A 103 -20.51 17.48 1.42
CA LEU A 103 -19.47 17.73 2.42
C LEU A 103 -19.79 18.97 3.27
N SER A 104 -20.49 19.96 2.72
CA SER A 104 -20.93 21.16 3.44
C SER A 104 -21.93 20.90 4.57
N SER A 105 -22.61 19.74 4.53
CA SER A 105 -23.60 19.34 5.52
C SER A 105 -23.04 18.39 6.59
N CYS A 106 -21.74 18.09 6.52
CA CYS A 106 -21.04 17.24 7.47
C CYS A 106 -20.41 18.09 8.60
N ASP A 107 -20.48 17.62 9.84
CA ASP A 107 -19.87 18.25 11.01
C ASP A 107 -19.13 17.19 11.86
N PRO A 108 -17.82 17.35 12.14
CA PRO A 108 -16.94 18.43 11.67
C PRO A 108 -16.68 18.35 10.16
N LYS A 109 -16.61 19.53 9.52
CA LYS A 109 -16.26 19.64 8.11
C LYS A 109 -14.72 19.51 7.95
N PRO A 110 -14.22 18.54 7.17
CA PRO A 110 -12.81 18.47 6.80
C PRO A 110 -12.34 19.75 6.11
N SER A 111 -11.10 20.16 6.36
CA SER A 111 -10.51 21.33 5.72
C SER A 111 -10.22 21.00 4.26
N ASP A 112 -11.02 21.58 3.37
CA ASP A 112 -10.88 21.32 1.94
C ASP A 112 -9.76 22.19 1.32
N LYS A 113 -8.77 21.56 0.68
CA LYS A 113 -7.79 22.27 -0.17
C LYS A 113 -8.24 22.35 -1.63
N THR A 114 -9.11 21.44 -2.06
CA THR A 114 -9.48 21.25 -3.46
C THR A 114 -10.97 20.94 -3.60
N ALA A 115 -11.83 21.96 -3.61
CA ALA A 115 -13.24 21.93 -4.04
C ALA A 115 -13.98 20.57 -3.94
N LEU A 116 -13.78 19.80 -2.87
CA LEU A 116 -14.44 18.52 -2.65
C LEU A 116 -15.86 18.85 -2.22
N THR A 117 -16.83 18.41 -3.02
CA THR A 117 -18.24 18.70 -2.77
C THR A 117 -18.92 17.53 -2.07
N LYS A 118 -18.42 16.30 -2.24
CA LYS A 118 -19.05 15.09 -1.69
C LYS A 118 -18.27 14.50 -0.54
N VAL A 119 -19.00 13.96 0.44
CA VAL A 119 -18.46 13.25 1.60
C VAL A 119 -17.59 12.06 1.17
N CYS A 120 -18.07 11.25 0.24
CA CYS A 120 -17.34 10.06 -0.21
C CYS A 120 -16.09 10.37 -1.06
N ASP A 121 -15.98 11.58 -1.61
CA ASP A 121 -14.76 12.00 -2.31
C ASP A 121 -13.58 12.15 -1.32
N VAL A 122 -13.86 12.53 -0.06
CA VAL A 122 -12.85 12.60 1.03
C VAL A 122 -12.33 11.20 1.39
N VAL A 123 -13.21 10.21 1.44
CA VAL A 123 -12.81 8.81 1.74
C VAL A 123 -11.96 8.22 0.60
N LEU A 124 -12.37 8.49 -0.64
CA LEU A 124 -11.69 7.99 -1.82
C LEU A 124 -10.33 8.67 -2.07
N ASN A 125 -10.25 9.98 -1.85
CA ASN A 125 -9.08 10.82 -2.14
C ASN A 125 -8.70 11.67 -0.90
N PRO A 126 -8.28 11.06 0.22
CA PRO A 126 -7.95 11.81 1.43
C PRO A 126 -6.82 12.82 1.20
N GLU A 127 -5.87 12.56 0.30
CA GLU A 127 -4.77 13.49 -0.02
C GLU A 127 -5.21 14.87 -0.52
N LYS A 128 -6.49 15.04 -0.87
CA LYS A 128 -7.12 16.29 -1.32
C LYS A 128 -7.62 17.19 -0.18
N ILE A 129 -7.65 16.70 1.05
CA ILE A 129 -7.95 17.54 2.23
C ILE A 129 -6.67 17.96 2.95
N ALA A 130 -6.71 19.11 3.63
CA ALA A 130 -5.52 19.70 4.23
C ALA A 130 -4.88 18.78 5.29
N GLU A 131 -5.70 18.05 6.04
CA GLU A 131 -5.24 17.18 7.13
C GLU A 131 -4.43 16.00 6.63
N CYS A 132 -4.65 15.57 5.39
CA CYS A 132 -4.03 14.40 4.77
C CYS A 132 -3.10 14.75 3.60
N GLU A 133 -2.76 16.03 3.41
CA GLU A 133 -1.99 16.48 2.24
C GLU A 133 -0.63 15.80 2.06
N PHE A 134 -0.06 15.29 3.16
CA PHE A 134 1.21 14.58 3.16
C PHE A 134 1.17 13.25 2.40
N LEU A 135 -0.03 12.74 2.11
CA LEU A 135 -0.26 11.55 1.28
C LEU A 135 -0.07 11.84 -0.21
N ALA A 136 -0.13 13.11 -0.64
CA ALA A 136 0.01 13.47 -2.04
C ALA A 136 1.45 13.16 -2.52
N VAL A 137 1.55 12.33 -3.56
CA VAL A 137 2.83 12.09 -4.24
C VAL A 137 3.14 13.30 -5.10
N PRO A 138 4.27 14.00 -4.89
CA PRO A 138 4.70 15.02 -5.82
C PRO A 138 4.86 14.37 -7.19
N VAL A 139 4.14 14.86 -8.19
CA VAL A 139 4.45 14.52 -9.58
C VAL A 139 5.77 15.20 -9.88
N GLU A 140 6.87 14.49 -9.67
CA GLU A 140 8.15 14.91 -10.26
C GLU A 140 7.96 14.80 -11.77
N VAL A 141 7.65 15.93 -12.40
CA VAL A 141 7.74 16.04 -13.85
C VAL A 141 9.23 15.90 -14.12
N PRO A 142 9.71 14.81 -14.73
CA PRO A 142 11.13 14.71 -15.05
C PRO A 142 11.44 15.94 -15.90
N ASP A 143 12.36 16.78 -15.40
CA ASP A 143 12.94 17.85 -16.21
C ASP A 143 13.33 17.19 -17.52
N ALA A 144 12.71 17.62 -18.62
CA ALA A 144 12.90 17.02 -19.93
C ALA A 144 14.39 16.87 -20.16
N ALA A 145 14.90 15.63 -20.05
CA ALA A 145 16.30 15.37 -20.21
C ALA A 145 16.67 15.84 -21.63
N PRO A 146 17.78 16.59 -21.81
CA PRO A 146 18.22 16.90 -23.16
C PRO A 146 18.49 15.58 -23.89
N ASP A 147 17.78 15.40 -25.00
CA ASP A 147 17.92 14.28 -25.94
C ASP A 147 19.41 14.01 -26.22
N THR A 148 19.96 13.02 -25.54
CA THR A 148 21.28 12.45 -25.84
C THR A 148 21.07 11.00 -26.23
N SER A 149 20.28 10.82 -27.28
CA SER A 149 20.24 9.59 -28.06
C SER A 149 21.62 9.36 -28.70
N THR A 150 22.52 8.77 -27.91
CA THR A 150 23.75 8.17 -28.43
C THR A 150 23.43 6.70 -28.70
N PRO A 151 23.41 6.24 -29.97
CA PRO A 151 23.20 4.83 -30.27
C PRO A 151 24.43 4.07 -29.77
N LYS A 152 24.27 3.29 -28.71
CA LYS A 152 25.30 2.33 -28.30
C LYS A 152 25.05 1.03 -29.06
N ASP A 153 25.55 1.01 -30.29
CA ASP A 153 25.82 -0.22 -31.02
C ASP A 153 27.08 -0.87 -30.46
N SER A 154 26.96 -2.14 -30.07
CA SER A 154 27.98 -3.15 -29.72
C SER A 154 27.27 -4.18 -28.85
N GLY A 155 26.81 -5.33 -29.32
CA GLY A 155 27.48 -6.24 -30.23
C GLY A 155 28.13 -7.36 -29.42
N SER A 156 27.74 -8.59 -29.77
CA SER A 156 28.39 -9.88 -29.49
C SER A 156 27.74 -10.81 -28.47
N GLU A 157 27.39 -11.96 -29.03
CA GLU A 157 26.69 -13.15 -28.56
C GLU A 157 27.56 -14.02 -27.63
N ALA A 158 26.95 -14.93 -26.86
CA ALA A 158 27.37 -16.33 -26.76
C ALA A 158 26.30 -17.19 -26.06
N ALA A 159 26.07 -18.35 -26.65
CA ALA A 159 25.07 -19.37 -26.36
C ALA A 159 25.32 -20.14 -25.04
N THR A 160 24.30 -20.86 -24.56
CA THR A 160 24.31 -22.34 -24.62
C THR A 160 22.91 -22.93 -24.47
N ASP A 161 22.69 -23.89 -25.36
CA ASP A 161 21.62 -24.87 -25.51
C ASP A 161 21.56 -25.91 -24.36
N GLY A 162 20.42 -26.59 -24.22
CA GLY A 162 20.24 -27.81 -23.43
C GLY A 162 18.88 -27.85 -22.73
N ALA A 163 17.78 -28.32 -23.33
CA ALA A 163 17.39 -29.68 -23.74
C ALA A 163 17.01 -30.63 -22.58
N THR A 164 15.85 -31.28 -22.74
CA THR A 164 15.29 -32.50 -22.08
C THR A 164 14.81 -32.36 -20.63
N GLU A 165 13.62 -32.81 -20.21
CA GLU A 165 12.59 -33.76 -20.70
C GLU A 165 11.18 -33.31 -20.31
#